data_AF-A0A829D4M9-F1
#
_entry.id   AF-A0A829D4M9-F1
#
_cell.length_a   1.000
_cell.length_b   1.000
_cell.length_c   1.000
_cell.angle_alpha   90.00
_cell.angle_beta   90.00
_cell.angle_gamma   90.00
#
_symmetry.space_group_name_H-M   'P 1'
#
loop_
_entity.id
_entity.type
_entity.pdbx_description
1 polymer ?
#
loop_
_entity_poly.entity_id
_entity_poly.type
_entity_poly.pdbx_seq_one_letter_code
_entity_poly.pdbx_strand_id
1 'polypeptide(L)'
;MADFRNLIYWGDKISNVSPILSKNGNSFPIYELLYSFGPFKLKANYSAKEWIPNSRMIMEIQSSLIDQRDIYTFQITDRGTKITFTNHSKLKFPYHFIEKIFASGIRGRIYKEMRQLQNCLYQDESGFPKHFQIIRI
;
A
#
# COMPACT_ATOMS: atom_id res chain seq x y z
N MET A 1 -4.63 -6.77 -7.22
CA MET A 1 -4.07 -6.54 -5.87
C MET A 1 -3.22 -7.69 -5.35
N ALA A 2 -3.52 -8.96 -5.67
CA ALA A 2 -2.75 -10.11 -5.18
C ALA A 2 -1.31 -10.22 -5.74
N ASP A 3 -1.08 -9.73 -6.96
CA ASP A 3 0.28 -9.61 -7.52
C ASP A 3 0.89 -8.27 -7.12
N PHE A 4 1.86 -8.30 -6.21
CA PHE A 4 2.51 -7.12 -5.67
C PHE A 4 3.39 -6.39 -6.68
N ARG A 5 3.80 -7.04 -7.77
CA ARG A 5 4.53 -6.38 -8.87
C ARG A 5 3.70 -5.25 -9.50
N ASN A 6 2.37 -5.37 -9.44
CA ASN A 6 1.44 -4.38 -9.98
C ASN A 6 1.31 -3.12 -9.10
N LEU A 7 1.97 -3.08 -7.93
CA LEU A 7 1.97 -1.90 -7.08
C LEU A 7 2.57 -0.67 -7.79
N ILE A 8 3.45 -0.88 -8.78
CA ILE A 8 4.02 0.20 -9.61
C ILE A 8 2.96 1.02 -10.38
N TYR A 9 1.79 0.44 -10.66
CA TYR A 9 0.76 1.12 -11.46
C TYR A 9 -0.07 2.13 -10.67
N TRP A 10 -0.18 1.96 -9.35
CA TRP A 10 -1.05 2.79 -8.53
C TRP A 10 -0.39 3.32 -7.24
N GLY A 11 0.80 2.84 -6.90
CA GLY A 11 1.57 3.35 -5.77
C GLY A 11 2.27 4.67 -6.11
N ASP A 12 2.21 5.63 -5.20
CA ASP A 12 2.80 6.95 -5.43
C ASP A 12 4.32 6.86 -5.27
N LYS A 13 5.04 7.41 -6.25
CA LYS A 13 6.51 7.49 -6.27
C LYS A 13 7.23 6.14 -6.26
N ILE A 14 6.53 5.02 -6.45
CA ILE A 14 7.15 3.71 -6.62
C ILE A 14 7.68 3.62 -8.04
N SER A 15 9.00 3.47 -8.16
CA SER A 15 9.70 3.40 -9.44
C SER A 15 10.09 1.98 -9.83
N ASN A 16 10.17 1.08 -8.85
CA ASN A 16 10.46 -0.33 -9.10
C ASN A 16 9.91 -1.20 -7.97
N VAL A 17 9.55 -2.43 -8.31
CA VAL A 17 9.14 -3.49 -7.41
C VAL A 17 9.86 -4.76 -7.84
N SER A 18 10.77 -5.26 -7.01
CA SER A 18 11.54 -6.47 -7.30
C SER A 18 11.29 -7.53 -6.23
N PRO A 19 11.06 -8.81 -6.61
CA PRO A 19 10.95 -9.88 -5.62
C PRO A 19 12.30 -10.09 -4.93
N ILE A 20 12.28 -10.25 -3.61
CA ILE A 20 13.43 -10.72 -2.83
C ILE A 20 13.30 -12.24 -2.72
N LEU A 21 14.31 -12.97 -3.18
CA LEU A 21 14.36 -14.42 -3.05
C LEU A 21 14.44 -14.78 -1.55
N SER A 22 13.31 -15.18 -0.96
CA SER A 22 13.29 -15.72 0.40
C SER A 22 13.89 -17.12 0.38
N LYS A 23 14.89 -17.36 1.25
CA LYS A 23 15.49 -18.70 1.45
C LYS A 23 14.60 -19.63 2.28
N ASN A 24 13.51 -19.13 2.88
CA ASN A 24 12.67 -19.90 3.80
C ASN A 24 11.27 -20.11 3.21
N GLY A 25 10.91 -21.37 2.93
CA GLY A 25 9.68 -21.78 2.23
C GLY A 25 8.35 -21.59 2.98
N ASN A 26 8.34 -20.95 4.16
CA ASN A 26 7.13 -20.77 5.00
C ASN A 26 6.69 -19.30 5.15
N SER A 27 7.33 -18.34 4.48
CA SER A 27 6.95 -16.93 4.53
C SER A 27 6.27 -16.49 3.23
N PHE A 28 5.30 -15.58 3.32
CA PHE A 28 4.81 -14.84 2.16
C PHE A 28 5.97 -14.19 1.39
N PRO A 29 5.83 -14.00 0.07
CA PRO A 29 6.87 -13.36 -0.74
C PRO A 29 7.15 -11.93 -0.25
N ILE A 30 8.44 -11.58 -0.23
CA ILE A 30 8.92 -10.25 0.13
C ILE A 30 9.34 -9.54 -1.15
N TYR A 31 9.00 -8.27 -1.28
CA TYR A 31 9.35 -7.42 -2.41
C TYR A 31 10.16 -6.22 -1.92
N GLU A 32 11.20 -5.84 -2.64
CA GLU A 32 11.87 -4.56 -2.47
C GLU A 32 11.11 -3.50 -3.27
N LEU A 33 10.70 -2.44 -2.58
CA LEU A 33 10.11 -1.25 -3.17
C LEU A 33 11.16 -0.16 -3.28
N LEU A 34 11.25 0.46 -4.45
CA LEU A 34 12.09 1.61 -4.69
C LEU A 34 11.24 2.86 -4.87
N TYR A 35 11.22 3.72 -3.86
CA TYR A 35 10.57 5.02 -3.92
C TYR A 35 11.50 6.08 -4.49
N SER A 36 11.01 6.91 -5.42
CA SER A 36 11.74 8.02 -6.03
C SER A 36 11.17 9.37 -5.59
N PHE A 37 11.98 10.16 -4.89
CA PHE A 37 11.65 11.51 -4.41
C PHE A 37 12.66 12.51 -4.99
N GLY A 38 12.41 13.03 -6.19
CA GLY A 38 13.38 13.87 -6.89
C GLY A 38 14.69 13.11 -7.12
N PRO A 39 15.85 13.62 -6.69
CA PRO A 39 17.14 12.91 -6.85
C PRO A 39 17.33 11.76 -5.84
N PHE A 40 16.48 11.66 -4.81
CA PHE A 40 16.63 10.67 -3.75
C PHE A 40 15.84 9.40 -4.06
N LYS A 41 16.45 8.25 -3.79
CA LYS A 41 15.81 6.93 -3.87
C LYS A 41 15.80 6.29 -2.49
N LEU A 42 14.64 5.81 -2.06
CA LEU A 42 14.47 5.12 -0.79
C LEU A 42 14.04 3.68 -1.05
N LYS A 43 14.71 2.75 -0.37
CA LYS A 43 14.38 1.32 -0.41
C LYS A 43 13.56 0.95 0.81
N ALA A 44 12.53 0.14 0.60
CA ALA A 44 11.77 -0.47 1.68
C ALA A 44 11.39 -1.90 1.31
N ASN A 45 11.35 -2.78 2.31
CA ASN A 45 10.89 -4.15 2.11
C ASN A 45 9.38 -4.20 2.37
N TYR A 46 8.65 -4.79 1.44
CA TYR A 46 7.21 -4.94 1.49
C TYR A 46 6.85 -6.41 1.48
N SER A 47 6.08 -6.85 2.48
CA SER A 47 5.71 -8.25 2.62
C SER A 47 4.28 -8.38 3.08
N ALA A 48 3.60 -9.44 2.62
CA ALA A 48 2.31 -9.80 3.17
C ALA A 48 2.51 -10.49 4.51
N LYS A 49 1.75 -10.07 5.52
CA LYS A 49 1.68 -10.76 6.82
C LYS A 49 0.46 -11.68 6.88
N GLU A 50 -0.61 -11.28 6.21
CA GLU A 50 -1.86 -12.01 6.14
C GLU A 50 -2.48 -11.77 4.77
N TRP A 51 -2.91 -12.85 4.13
CA TRP A 51 -3.70 -12.79 2.90
C TRP A 51 -4.84 -13.79 3.01
N ILE A 52 -6.05 -13.26 3.23
CA ILE A 52 -7.30 -14.01 3.19
C ILE A 52 -8.06 -13.54 1.95
N PRO A 53 -8.12 -14.36 0.88
CA PRO A 53 -8.82 -14.01 -0.34
C PRO A 53 -10.24 -13.49 -0.09
N ASN A 54 -10.65 -12.47 -0.83
CA ASN A 54 -11.98 -11.85 -0.75
C ASN A 54 -12.38 -11.28 0.62
N SER A 55 -11.46 -11.19 1.57
CA SER A 55 -11.74 -10.70 2.92
C SER A 55 -10.73 -9.65 3.36
N ARG A 56 -9.45 -10.00 3.44
CA ARG A 56 -8.46 -9.13 4.06
C ARG A 56 -7.04 -9.37 3.56
N MET A 57 -6.28 -8.29 3.45
CA MET A 57 -4.84 -8.30 3.23
C MET A 57 -4.16 -7.38 4.24
N ILE A 58 -3.14 -7.89 4.93
CA ILE A 58 -2.25 -7.09 5.77
C ILE A 58 -0.87 -7.10 5.15
N MET A 59 -0.36 -5.92 4.86
CA MET A 59 0.97 -5.70 4.33
C MET A 59 1.81 -4.95 5.35
N GLU A 60 3.08 -5.30 5.44
CA GLU A 60 4.05 -4.57 6.26
C GLU A 60 5.16 -4.02 5.36
N ILE A 61 5.42 -2.72 5.52
CA ILE A 61 6.57 -2.03 4.98
C ILE A 61 7.58 -1.86 6.11
N GLN A 62 8.78 -2.39 5.91
CA GLN A 62 9.90 -2.22 6.82
C GLN A 62 11.02 -1.46 6.10
N SER A 63 11.45 -0.36 6.69
CA SER A 63 12.64 0.38 6.27
C SER A 63 13.43 0.85 7.49
N SER A 64 14.58 1.48 7.27
CA SER A 64 15.35 2.12 8.32
C SER A 64 14.64 3.34 8.93
N LEU A 65 13.67 3.94 8.22
CA LEU A 65 13.03 5.20 8.60
C LEU A 65 11.64 5.00 9.20
N ILE A 66 10.88 4.04 8.68
CA ILE A 66 9.47 3.82 8.99
C ILE A 66 9.17 2.34 9.22
N ASP A 67 8.32 2.09 10.22
CA ASP A 67 7.46 0.91 10.28
C ASP A 67 6.06 1.28 9.82
N GLN A 68 5.57 0.59 8.79
CA GLN A 68 4.23 0.81 8.26
C GLN A 68 3.50 -0.53 8.10
N ARG A 69 2.21 -0.51 8.41
CA ARG A 69 1.27 -1.61 8.19
C ARG A 69 0.06 -1.10 7.44
N ASP A 70 -0.16 -1.67 6.28
CA ASP A 70 -1.28 -1.38 5.40
C ASP A 70 -2.29 -2.52 5.48
N ILE A 71 -3.54 -2.19 5.80
CA ILE A 71 -4.62 -3.17 5.94
C ILE A 71 -5.68 -2.85 4.91
N TYR A 72 -5.91 -3.79 4.02
CA TYR A 72 -7.00 -3.76 3.05
C TYR A 72 -8.06 -4.74 3.50
N THR A 73 -9.31 -4.29 3.54
CA THR A 73 -10.46 -5.15 3.75
C THR A 73 -11.39 -5.04 2.55
N PHE A 74 -11.89 -6.19 2.13
CA PHE A 74 -12.72 -6.34 0.95
C PHE A 74 -14.10 -6.79 1.40
N GLN A 75 -15.12 -6.02 1.02
CA GLN A 75 -16.51 -6.35 1.31
C GLN A 75 -17.29 -6.33 0.00
N ILE A 76 -17.87 -7.46 -0.37
CA ILE A 76 -18.79 -7.55 -1.50
C ILE A 76 -20.09 -6.84 -1.12
N THR A 77 -20.56 -5.96 -1.99
CA THR A 77 -21.83 -5.23 -1.85
C THR A 77 -22.62 -5.34 -3.15
N ASP A 78 -23.90 -5.01 -3.12
CA ASP A 78 -24.78 -5.02 -4.31
C ASP A 78 -24.29 -4.07 -5.42
N ARG A 79 -23.42 -3.10 -5.09
CA ARG A 79 -22.83 -2.13 -6.03
C ARG A 79 -21.38 -2.47 -6.40
N GLY A 80 -20.93 -3.68 -6.08
CA GLY A 80 -19.57 -4.18 -6.29
C GLY A 80 -18.74 -4.25 -5.00
N THR A 81 -17.41 -4.34 -5.11
CA THR A 81 -16.54 -4.49 -3.95
C THR A 81 -16.19 -3.15 -3.29
N LYS A 82 -16.55 -2.99 -2.01
CA LYS A 82 -16.01 -1.94 -1.15
C LYS A 82 -14.62 -2.35 -0.66
N ILE A 83 -13.63 -1.52 -0.93
CA ILE A 83 -12.27 -1.68 -0.42
C ILE A 83 -12.08 -0.64 0.68
N THR A 84 -11.80 -1.08 1.90
CA THR A 84 -11.43 -0.18 3.00
C THR A 84 -9.94 -0.33 3.29
N PHE A 85 -9.23 0.79 3.23
CA PHE A 85 -7.79 0.88 3.45
C PHE A 85 -7.50 1.57 4.78
N THR A 86 -6.72 0.93 5.64
CA THR A 86 -6.24 1.46 6.92
C THR A 86 -4.71 1.44 6.93
N ASN A 87 -4.09 2.56 7.25
CA ASN A 87 -2.64 2.68 7.36
C ASN A 87 -2.25 2.93 8.82
N HIS A 88 -1.34 2.12 9.33
CA HIS A 88 -0.65 2.35 10.59
C HIS A 88 0.81 2.61 10.27
N SER A 89 1.23 3.86 10.36
CA SER A 89 2.61 4.28 10.10
C SER A 89 3.20 4.92 11.34
N LYS A 90 4.50 4.68 11.57
CA LYS A 90 5.26 5.30 12.65
C LYS A 90 6.70 5.50 12.22
N LEU A 91 7.24 6.70 12.44
CA LEU A 91 8.67 6.92 12.22
C LEU A 91 9.50 6.30 13.34
N LYS A 92 10.64 5.73 12.95
CA LYS A 92 11.65 5.22 13.89
C LYS A 92 12.42 6.38 14.51
N PHE A 93 12.93 6.18 15.72
CA PHE A 93 13.88 7.13 16.31
C PHE A 93 15.14 7.24 15.43
N PRO A 94 15.70 8.44 15.21
CA PRO A 94 15.34 9.74 15.80
C PRO A 94 14.23 10.51 15.07
N TYR A 95 13.70 10.01 13.96
CA TYR A 95 12.81 10.74 13.05
C TYR A 95 11.42 11.08 13.60
N HIS A 96 11.03 10.59 14.78
CA HIS A 96 9.76 10.92 15.44
C HIS A 96 9.50 12.43 15.62
N PHE A 97 10.54 13.28 15.65
CA PHE A 97 10.38 14.73 15.76
C PHE A 97 9.63 15.36 14.58
N ILE A 98 9.60 14.70 13.42
CA ILE A 98 8.88 15.16 12.22
C ILE A 98 7.57 14.40 11.96
N GLU A 99 7.08 13.62 12.94
CA GLU A 99 5.89 12.76 12.81
C GLU A 99 4.66 13.54 12.31
N LYS A 100 4.47 14.78 12.76
CA LYS A 100 3.31 15.61 12.37
C LYS A 100 3.34 15.98 10.90
N ILE A 101 4.52 16.37 10.39
CA ILE A 101 4.72 16.70 8.96
C ILE A 101 4.53 15.43 8.13
N PHE A 102 5.10 14.34 8.62
CA PHE A 102 5.02 13.03 7.99
C PHE A 102 3.58 12.50 7.88
N ALA A 103 2.80 12.56 8.96
CA ALA A 103 1.40 12.15 8.99
C ALA A 103 0.54 12.93 7.99
N SER A 104 0.78 14.24 7.86
CA SER A 104 0.10 15.07 6.85
C SER A 104 0.46 14.64 5.42
N GLY A 105 1.73 14.36 5.16
CA GLY A 105 2.21 13.88 3.85
C GLY A 105 1.64 12.51 3.48
N ILE A 106 1.62 11.58 4.44
CA ILE A 106 1.06 10.24 4.27
C ILE A 106 -0.41 10.30 3.85
N ARG A 107 -1.21 11.17 4.48
CA ARG A 107 -2.63 11.30 4.15
C ARG A 107 -2.85 11.65 2.68
N GLY A 108 -2.12 12.65 2.17
CA GLY A 108 -2.21 13.07 0.77
C GLY A 108 -1.76 11.96 -0.19
N ARG A 109 -0.69 11.25 0.17
CA ARG A 109 -0.19 10.08 -0.56
C ARG A 109 -1.24 8.98 -0.66
N ILE A 110 -1.81 8.54 0.48
CA ILE A 110 -2.82 7.47 0.52
C ILE A 110 -4.03 7.82 -0.35
N TYR A 111 -4.52 9.07 -0.26
CA TYR A 111 -5.65 9.50 -1.08
C TYR A 111 -5.35 9.36 -2.58
N LYS A 112 -4.16 9.78 -3.00
CA LYS A 112 -3.71 9.66 -4.38
C LYS A 112 -3.61 8.19 -4.81
N GLU A 113 -2.97 7.35 -4.00
CA GLU A 113 -2.79 5.91 -4.29
C GLU A 113 -4.13 5.18 -4.41
N MET A 114 -5.08 5.42 -3.49
CA MET A 114 -6.40 4.79 -3.54
C MET A 114 -7.21 5.23 -4.76
N ARG A 115 -7.08 6.50 -5.17
CA ARG A 115 -7.72 7.02 -6.39
C ARG A 115 -7.09 6.43 -7.65
N GLN A 116 -5.76 6.28 -7.69
CA GLN A 116 -5.08 5.61 -8.81
C GLN A 116 -5.47 4.13 -8.90
N LEU A 117 -5.54 3.45 -7.76
CA LEU A 117 -5.99 2.05 -7.70
C LEU A 117 -7.41 1.91 -8.25
N GLN A 118 -8.33 2.81 -7.88
CA GLN A 118 -9.66 2.84 -8.45
C GLN A 118 -9.64 3.01 -9.97
N ASN A 119 -8.82 3.94 -10.48
CA ASN A 119 -8.70 4.16 -11.93
C ASN A 119 -8.14 2.93 -12.66
N CYS A 120 -7.11 2.27 -12.11
CA CYS A 120 -6.57 1.02 -12.67
C CYS A 120 -7.64 -0.07 -12.73
N LEU A 121 -8.44 -0.21 -11.67
CA LEU A 121 -9.55 -1.17 -11.62
C LEU A 121 -10.70 -0.80 -12.58
N TYR A 122 -10.84 0.47 -12.97
CA TYR A 122 -11.87 0.95 -13.89
C TYR A 122 -11.47 0.77 -15.36
N GLN A 123 -10.18 0.93 -15.69
CA GLN A 123 -9.68 0.75 -17.05
C GLN A 123 -9.75 -0.70 -17.53
N ASP A 124 -9.75 -1.67 -16.61
CA ASP A 124 -9.76 -3.09 -16.93
C ASP A 124 -11.16 -3.68 -17.19
N GLU A 125 -12.27 -3.07 -16.74
CA GLU A 125 -13.66 -3.38 -17.13
C GLU A 125 -14.68 -2.67 -16.21
N SER A 126 -15.82 -2.23 -16.78
CA SER A 126 -17.08 -1.79 -16.14
C SER A 126 -17.36 -0.27 -15.99
N GLY A 127 -18.31 0.20 -16.81
CA GLY A 127 -18.78 1.60 -16.92
C GLY A 127 -19.68 2.13 -15.80
N PHE A 128 -19.39 1.83 -14.52
CA PHE A 128 -20.17 2.38 -13.40
C PHE A 128 -19.29 3.04 -12.32
N PRO A 129 -19.62 4.26 -11.86
CA PRO A 129 -18.86 4.94 -10.82
C PRO A 129 -19.12 4.31 -9.44
N LYS A 130 -18.06 3.89 -8.75
CA LYS A 130 -18.13 3.38 -7.37
C LYS A 130 -17.80 4.49 -6.37
N HIS A 131 -18.61 4.55 -5.31
CA HIS A 131 -18.51 5.55 -4.24
C HIS A 131 -17.30 5.25 -3.33
N PHE A 132 -16.47 6.27 -3.12
CA PHE A 132 -15.27 6.17 -2.27
C PHE A 132 -15.55 6.80 -0.91
N GLN A 133 -15.29 6.06 0.17
CA GLN A 133 -15.41 6.56 1.53
C GLN A 133 -14.16 6.21 2.32
N ILE A 134 -13.42 7.23 2.76
CA ILE A 134 -12.32 7.06 3.71
C ILE A 134 -12.91 7.10 5.11
N ILE A 135 -12.71 6.01 5.86
CA ILE A 135 -13.07 5.95 7.28
C ILE A 135 -11.81 6.29 8.09
N ARG A 136 -11.95 7.24 9.01
CA ARG A 136 -10.91 7.66 9.96
C ARG A 136 -10.98 6.75 11.17
N ILE A 137 -9.86 6.16 11.58
CA ILE A 137 -9.67 5.55 12.90
C ILE A 137 -8.53 6.30 13.58
#